data_AF-A0A5C7QYI9-F1
#
_entry.id   AF-A0A5C7QYI9-F1
#
_cell.length_a   1.000
_cell.length_b   1.000
_cell.length_c   1.000
_cell.angle_alpha   90.00
_cell.angle_beta   90.00
_cell.angle_gamma   90.00
#
_symmetry.space_group_name_H-M   'P 1'
#
loop_
_entity.id
_entity.type
_entity.pdbx_description
1 polymer ?
#
loop_
_entity_poly.entity_id
_entity_poly.type
_entity_poly.pdbx_seq_one_letter_code
_entity_poly.pdbx_strand_id
1 'polypeptide(L)'
;MGALEELSAAVERCWQEVSRRSADADKKAIPLLRGWLAIQPNAHAALLCGIARTGSADESSARELEALLLGRVASGQISRTTAAQHLYLMHRAGKRLRKLQLPLAPTWVSALLRPPPSPFTRGTARNAAKVEAWRAALNDILGQGLPKDARDLWALTVLSAVCNGALIDRGKLIRLRLMIERDSVRIESASATGHAFIEFLMPYRGLGNHHLQRWWCDPVSELLLQRFPAEGPVCTFKETMEVVRELLAGAGVAKEQLPTKMTDLLRSASTWWALRCAPVDLHVMNRTFASHSLTSRCWRRLLGKPPEREAGAVANPGRGPTAVPPAEMDAESELWLAATSEHEWLEEIRVALMTKNLDEAREWAKALQRDTPNDDYRHVYVGWLCAVSGDTTN
;
A
#
# COMPACT_ATOMS: atom_id res chain seq x y z
N MET A 1 1.43 28.14 -38.82
CA MET A 1 2.49 27.18 -38.45
C MET A 1 2.69 27.03 -36.94
N GLY A 2 2.49 28.06 -36.09
CA GLY A 2 2.79 27.99 -34.65
C GLY A 2 1.93 27.05 -33.79
N ALA A 3 0.60 27.00 -33.97
CA ALA A 3 -0.29 26.29 -33.03
C ALA A 3 -0.12 24.75 -33.00
N LEU A 4 0.26 24.13 -34.14
CA LEU A 4 0.47 22.69 -34.23
C LEU A 4 1.81 22.27 -33.63
N GLU A 5 2.84 23.07 -33.83
CA GLU A 5 4.17 22.87 -33.23
C GLU A 5 4.12 23.07 -31.71
N GLU A 6 3.37 24.06 -31.24
CA GLU A 6 3.11 24.28 -29.82
C GLU A 6 2.36 23.12 -29.16
N LEU A 7 1.33 22.59 -29.84
CA LEU A 7 0.58 21.42 -29.37
C LEU A 7 1.49 20.18 -29.28
N SER A 8 2.27 19.92 -30.34
CA SER A 8 3.21 18.80 -30.38
C SER A 8 4.27 18.90 -29.27
N ALA A 9 4.83 20.08 -29.06
CA ALA A 9 5.79 20.33 -28.00
C ALA A 9 5.18 20.23 -26.58
N ALA A 10 3.91 20.59 -26.40
CA ALA A 10 3.19 20.43 -25.14
C ALA A 10 2.90 18.95 -24.84
N VAL A 11 2.49 18.18 -25.84
CA VAL A 11 2.24 16.74 -25.74
C VAL A 11 3.54 15.98 -25.46
N GLU A 12 4.64 16.35 -26.13
CA GLU A 12 5.95 15.73 -25.89
C GLU A 12 6.42 15.98 -24.45
N ARG A 13 6.31 17.22 -23.96
CA ARG A 13 6.60 17.56 -22.55
C ARG A 13 5.74 16.74 -21.58
N CYS A 14 4.44 16.58 -21.87
CA CYS A 14 3.55 15.75 -21.05
C CYS A 14 4.02 14.29 -20.98
N TRP A 15 4.39 13.68 -22.12
CA TRP A 15 4.87 12.30 -22.15
C TRP A 15 6.24 12.13 -21.48
N GLN A 16 7.14 13.10 -21.62
CA GLN A 16 8.42 13.11 -20.89
C GLN A 16 8.21 13.16 -19.38
N GLU A 17 7.26 13.96 -18.90
CA GLU A 17 6.89 14.01 -17.49
C GLU A 17 6.18 12.75 -16.99
N VAL A 18 5.32 12.12 -17.81
CA VAL A 18 4.74 10.81 -17.50
C VAL A 18 5.87 9.79 -17.36
N SER A 19 6.80 9.73 -18.33
CA SER A 19 7.92 8.79 -18.36
C SER A 19 8.85 8.96 -17.14
N ARG A 20 9.20 10.20 -16.78
CA ARG A 20 10.06 10.50 -15.61
C ARG A 20 9.45 10.00 -14.30
N ARG A 21 8.12 10.04 -14.16
CA ARG A 21 7.38 9.64 -12.95
C ARG A 21 6.75 8.24 -13.05
N SER A 22 7.27 7.40 -13.93
CA SER A 22 6.76 6.06 -14.21
C SER A 22 7.79 4.99 -13.87
N ALA A 23 7.33 3.77 -13.55
CA ALA A 23 8.21 2.63 -13.31
C ALA A 23 8.88 2.18 -14.62
N ASP A 24 9.96 1.38 -14.54
CA ASP A 24 10.71 0.99 -15.75
C ASP A 24 9.89 0.16 -16.75
N ALA A 25 8.90 -0.60 -16.26
CA ALA A 25 7.95 -1.31 -17.10
C ALA A 25 7.05 -0.35 -17.91
N ASP A 26 6.64 0.76 -17.29
CA ASP A 26 5.84 1.81 -17.92
C ASP A 26 6.67 2.61 -18.93
N LYS A 27 7.93 2.94 -18.60
CA LYS A 27 8.85 3.61 -19.52
C LYS A 27 9.07 2.82 -20.82
N LYS A 28 9.16 1.50 -20.71
CA LYS A 28 9.27 0.59 -21.88
C LYS A 28 7.97 0.51 -22.68
N ALA A 29 6.82 0.66 -22.03
CA ALA A 29 5.51 0.60 -22.69
C ALA A 29 5.14 1.90 -23.43
N ILE A 30 5.62 3.07 -22.97
CA ILE A 30 5.28 4.38 -23.54
C ILE A 30 5.58 4.46 -25.06
N PRO A 31 6.78 4.08 -25.57
CA PRO A 31 7.05 4.15 -27.00
C PRO A 31 6.12 3.27 -27.85
N LEU A 32 5.84 2.05 -27.37
CA LEU A 32 4.95 1.10 -28.05
C LEU A 32 3.50 1.60 -28.08
N LEU A 33 3.04 2.19 -26.98
CA LEU A 33 1.72 2.80 -26.87
C LEU A 33 1.61 4.01 -27.81
N ARG A 34 2.60 4.90 -27.82
CA ARG A 34 2.62 6.09 -28.70
C ARG A 34 2.64 5.70 -30.17
N GLY A 35 3.43 4.69 -30.54
CA GLY A 35 3.44 4.15 -31.90
C GLY A 35 2.07 3.61 -32.33
N TRP A 36 1.37 2.91 -31.42
CA TRP A 36 0.01 2.43 -31.70
C TRP A 36 -1.00 3.57 -31.83
N LEU A 37 -0.97 4.54 -30.91
CA LEU A 37 -1.88 5.71 -30.91
C LEU A 37 -1.72 6.55 -32.18
N ALA A 38 -0.51 6.73 -32.67
CA ALA A 38 -0.23 7.51 -33.89
C ALA A 38 -0.88 6.91 -35.15
N ILE A 39 -1.14 5.60 -35.17
CA ILE A 39 -1.74 4.89 -36.31
C ILE A 39 -3.28 4.83 -36.19
N GLN A 40 -3.84 5.07 -35.00
CA GLN A 40 -5.28 4.91 -34.80
C GLN A 40 -6.08 6.02 -35.50
N PRO A 41 -7.20 5.67 -36.16
CA PRO A 41 -8.01 6.65 -36.86
C PRO A 41 -8.93 7.46 -35.93
N ASN A 42 -8.48 7.83 -34.72
CA ASN A 42 -9.32 8.38 -33.66
C ASN A 42 -8.82 9.76 -33.19
N ALA A 43 -9.74 10.71 -32.99
CA ALA A 43 -9.42 12.09 -32.61
C ALA A 43 -8.77 12.20 -31.22
N HIS A 44 -9.17 11.33 -30.29
CA HIS A 44 -8.59 11.22 -28.94
C HIS A 44 -7.13 10.75 -28.98
N ALA A 45 -6.85 9.74 -29.82
CA ALA A 45 -5.50 9.23 -30.03
C ALA A 45 -4.59 10.26 -30.72
N ALA A 46 -5.12 11.01 -31.68
CA ALA A 46 -4.40 12.06 -32.37
C ALA A 46 -3.98 13.19 -31.41
N LEU A 47 -4.90 13.63 -30.53
CA LEU A 47 -4.60 14.65 -29.52
C LEU A 47 -3.56 14.15 -28.49
N LEU A 48 -3.61 12.88 -28.10
CA LEU A 48 -2.61 12.24 -27.24
C LEU A 48 -1.23 12.11 -27.91
N CYS A 49 -1.15 12.18 -29.24
CA CYS A 49 0.09 12.16 -30.01
C CYS A 49 0.52 13.55 -30.53
N GLY A 50 -0.24 14.62 -30.25
CA GLY A 50 0.06 15.96 -30.77
C GLY A 50 -0.20 16.12 -32.27
N ILE A 51 -1.02 15.24 -32.84
CA ILE A 51 -1.39 15.24 -34.27
C ILE A 51 -2.74 15.95 -34.40
N ALA A 52 -2.84 16.94 -35.28
CA ALA A 52 -4.13 17.53 -35.62
C ALA A 52 -4.94 16.59 -36.51
N ARG A 53 -6.17 16.30 -36.11
CA ARG A 53 -7.11 15.49 -36.87
C ARG A 53 -8.50 16.12 -36.81
N THR A 54 -9.29 15.89 -37.84
CA THR A 54 -10.69 16.33 -37.90
C THR A 54 -11.52 15.50 -36.92
N GLY A 55 -12.10 16.15 -35.90
CA GLY A 55 -12.97 15.53 -34.90
C GLY A 55 -12.76 16.11 -33.48
N SER A 56 -13.78 16.00 -32.63
CA SER A 56 -13.71 16.36 -31.21
C SER A 56 -13.13 15.20 -30.39
N ALA A 57 -12.22 15.49 -29.46
CA ALA A 57 -11.73 14.51 -28.49
C ALA A 57 -12.69 14.40 -27.28
N ASP A 58 -13.94 14.06 -27.60
CA ASP A 58 -15.07 13.92 -26.66
C ASP A 58 -15.19 12.49 -26.10
N GLU A 59 -16.21 12.26 -25.26
CA GLU A 59 -16.44 10.95 -24.65
C GLU A 59 -16.68 9.82 -25.67
N SER A 60 -17.26 10.12 -26.82
CA SER A 60 -17.49 9.14 -27.88
C SER A 60 -16.16 8.67 -28.47
N SER A 61 -15.28 9.62 -28.78
CA SER A 61 -13.93 9.32 -29.26
C SER A 61 -13.07 8.58 -28.23
N ALA A 62 -13.24 8.88 -26.93
CA ALA A 62 -12.56 8.16 -25.86
C ALA A 62 -13.02 6.69 -25.76
N ARG A 63 -14.34 6.45 -25.83
CA ARG A 63 -14.94 5.10 -25.81
C ARG A 63 -14.56 4.27 -27.04
N GLU A 64 -14.51 4.90 -28.21
CA GLU A 64 -14.06 4.25 -29.44
C GLU A 64 -12.59 3.81 -29.32
N LEU A 65 -11.72 4.65 -28.75
CA LEU A 65 -10.32 4.29 -28.50
C LEU A 65 -10.19 3.12 -27.50
N GLU A 66 -11.02 3.09 -26.47
CA GLU A 66 -11.10 1.99 -25.52
C GLU A 66 -11.55 0.68 -26.21
N ALA A 67 -12.56 0.75 -27.08
CA ALA A 67 -13.03 -0.38 -27.87
C ALA A 67 -11.94 -0.93 -28.81
N LEU A 68 -11.16 -0.06 -29.47
CA LEU A 68 -10.02 -0.46 -30.29
C LEU A 68 -8.94 -1.17 -29.47
N LEU A 69 -8.67 -0.70 -28.25
CA LEU A 69 -7.72 -1.36 -27.35
C LEU A 69 -8.24 -2.72 -26.87
N LEU A 70 -9.54 -2.83 -26.56
CA LEU A 70 -10.18 -4.10 -26.19
C LEU A 70 -10.21 -5.10 -27.35
N GLY A 71 -10.36 -4.62 -28.60
CA GLY A 71 -10.23 -5.46 -29.80
C GLY A 71 -8.86 -6.14 -29.92
N ARG A 72 -7.79 -5.47 -29.47
CA ARG A 72 -6.44 -6.06 -29.40
C ARG A 72 -6.29 -7.13 -28.31
N VAL A 73 -7.04 -7.01 -27.23
CA VAL A 73 -7.13 -8.05 -26.19
C VAL A 73 -7.90 -9.25 -26.72
N ALA A 74 -9.03 -9.03 -27.39
CA ALA A 74 -9.86 -10.09 -27.96
C ALA A 74 -9.13 -10.90 -29.05
N SER A 75 -8.28 -10.24 -29.84
CA SER A 75 -7.43 -10.87 -30.87
C SER A 75 -6.12 -11.46 -30.31
N GLY A 76 -5.90 -11.42 -29.00
CA GLY A 76 -4.71 -12.01 -28.35
C GLY A 76 -3.40 -11.25 -28.59
N GLN A 77 -3.43 -10.06 -29.20
CA GLN A 77 -2.23 -9.27 -29.49
C GLN A 77 -1.59 -8.65 -28.25
N ILE A 78 -2.41 -8.35 -27.23
CA ILE A 78 -1.95 -7.83 -25.94
C ILE A 78 -2.68 -8.50 -24.78
N SER A 79 -2.01 -8.61 -23.64
CA SER A 79 -2.64 -9.13 -22.41
C SER A 79 -3.60 -8.12 -21.79
N ARG A 80 -4.57 -8.59 -21.00
CA ARG A 80 -5.46 -7.73 -20.19
C ARG A 80 -4.69 -6.78 -19.27
N THR A 81 -3.57 -7.25 -18.71
CA THR A 81 -2.67 -6.44 -17.87
C THR A 81 -1.98 -5.32 -18.65
N THR A 82 -1.56 -5.60 -19.89
CA THR A 82 -0.95 -4.61 -20.79
C THR A 82 -1.97 -3.57 -21.24
N ALA A 83 -3.21 -3.99 -21.53
CA ALA A 83 -4.29 -3.07 -21.87
C ALA A 83 -4.63 -2.12 -20.71
N ALA A 84 -4.73 -2.62 -19.48
CA ALA A 84 -4.95 -1.77 -18.31
C ALA A 84 -3.79 -0.80 -18.06
N GLN A 85 -2.54 -1.24 -18.25
CA GLN A 85 -1.35 -0.39 -18.19
C GLN A 85 -1.41 0.74 -19.24
N HIS A 86 -1.83 0.42 -20.47
CA HIS A 86 -2.01 1.41 -21.53
C HIS A 86 -3.12 2.43 -21.20
N LEU A 87 -4.28 1.97 -20.70
CA LEU A 87 -5.36 2.87 -20.24
C LEU A 87 -4.88 3.80 -19.14
N TYR A 88 -4.10 3.29 -18.18
CA TYR A 88 -3.53 4.10 -17.10
C TYR A 88 -2.54 5.16 -17.60
N LEU A 89 -1.69 4.81 -18.57
CA LEU A 89 -0.75 5.76 -19.19
C LEU A 89 -1.48 6.85 -19.99
N MET A 90 -2.51 6.48 -20.76
CA MET A 90 -3.36 7.44 -21.48
C MET A 90 -4.12 8.35 -20.53
N HIS A 91 -4.66 7.82 -19.42
CA HIS A 91 -5.31 8.63 -18.39
C HIS A 91 -4.34 9.65 -17.76
N ARG A 92 -3.10 9.25 -17.43
CA ARG A 92 -2.08 10.16 -16.86
C ARG A 92 -1.63 11.24 -17.83
N ALA A 93 -1.47 10.90 -19.11
CA ALA A 93 -1.16 11.89 -20.15
C ALA A 93 -2.35 12.85 -20.34
N GLY A 94 -3.56 12.32 -20.45
CA GLY A 94 -4.77 13.10 -20.65
C GLY A 94 -5.12 14.02 -19.48
N LYS A 95 -4.90 13.57 -18.22
CA LYS A 95 -5.06 14.42 -17.02
C LYS A 95 -4.16 15.65 -17.10
N ARG A 96 -2.94 15.51 -17.64
CA ARG A 96 -2.02 16.65 -17.81
C ARG A 96 -2.42 17.56 -18.97
N LEU A 97 -2.82 16.99 -20.11
CA LEU A 97 -3.30 17.79 -21.25
C LEU A 97 -4.54 18.60 -20.88
N ARG A 98 -5.47 18.03 -20.10
CA ARG A 98 -6.62 18.77 -19.54
C ARG A 98 -6.20 19.92 -18.62
N LYS A 99 -5.13 19.77 -17.83
CA LYS A 99 -4.60 20.87 -17.01
C LYS A 99 -4.07 22.03 -17.87
N LEU A 100 -3.62 21.74 -19.09
CA LEU A 100 -3.27 22.74 -20.09
C LEU A 100 -4.48 23.27 -20.87
N GLN A 101 -5.70 23.04 -20.37
CA GLN A 101 -6.98 23.44 -20.97
C GLN A 101 -7.24 22.87 -22.37
N LEU A 102 -6.60 21.75 -22.73
CA LEU A 102 -6.91 21.06 -23.98
C LEU A 102 -8.23 20.26 -23.84
N PRO A 103 -9.13 20.36 -24.83
CA PRO A 103 -10.44 19.72 -24.78
C PRO A 103 -10.33 18.21 -25.05
N LEU A 104 -9.99 17.45 -24.00
CA LEU A 104 -9.77 16.00 -24.04
C LEU A 104 -10.61 15.32 -22.95
N ALA A 105 -11.56 14.47 -23.35
CA ALA A 105 -12.38 13.68 -22.42
C ALA A 105 -11.53 12.77 -21.50
N PRO A 106 -12.02 12.40 -20.30
CA PRO A 106 -11.33 11.45 -19.44
C PRO A 106 -11.25 10.06 -20.09
N THR A 107 -10.04 9.49 -20.15
CA THR A 107 -9.85 8.06 -20.44
C THR A 107 -10.19 7.26 -19.18
N TRP A 108 -11.03 6.24 -19.33
CA TRP A 108 -11.50 5.43 -18.22
C TRP A 108 -10.40 4.44 -17.85
N VAL A 109 -10.08 4.37 -16.55
CA VAL A 109 -9.08 3.44 -16.06
C VAL A 109 -9.79 2.17 -15.65
N SER A 110 -9.43 1.04 -16.26
CA SER A 110 -9.81 -0.25 -15.73
C SER A 110 -9.06 -0.48 -14.42
N ALA A 111 -9.76 -0.35 -13.30
CA ALA A 111 -9.31 -1.02 -12.09
C ALA A 111 -9.37 -2.51 -12.40
N LEU A 112 -8.22 -3.12 -12.72
CA LEU A 112 -8.08 -4.57 -12.64
C LEU A 112 -8.20 -4.96 -11.16
N LEU A 113 -9.43 -4.90 -10.64
CA LEU A 113 -9.83 -5.68 -9.49
C LEU A 113 -9.64 -7.11 -9.96
N ARG A 114 -8.48 -7.70 -9.67
CA ARG A 114 -8.38 -9.15 -9.72
C ARG A 114 -9.36 -9.61 -8.66
N PRO A 115 -10.53 -10.16 -9.00
CA PRO A 115 -11.34 -10.79 -7.98
C PRO A 115 -10.41 -11.77 -7.26
N PRO A 116 -10.37 -11.75 -5.92
CA PRO A 116 -9.52 -12.68 -5.19
C PRO A 116 -9.82 -14.09 -5.73
N PRO A 117 -8.79 -14.89 -6.05
CA PRO A 117 -9.01 -16.24 -6.54
C PRO A 117 -9.88 -16.98 -5.54
N SER A 118 -10.79 -17.83 -6.04
CA SER A 118 -11.71 -18.59 -5.19
C SER A 118 -10.92 -19.24 -4.04
N PRO A 119 -11.36 -19.08 -2.77
CA PRO A 119 -10.71 -19.72 -1.65
C PRO A 119 -10.82 -21.25 -1.73
N PHE A 120 -11.74 -21.79 -2.54
CA PHE A 120 -12.01 -23.22 -2.67
C PHE A 120 -11.16 -23.90 -3.75
N THR A 121 -9.83 -23.80 -3.66
CA THR A 121 -8.93 -24.61 -4.49
C THR A 121 -8.36 -25.78 -3.69
N ARG A 122 -8.01 -26.89 -4.35
CA ARG A 122 -7.28 -28.01 -3.71
C ARG A 122 -5.96 -27.54 -3.06
N GLY A 123 -5.33 -26.51 -3.64
CA GLY A 123 -4.14 -25.89 -3.07
C GLY A 123 -4.40 -25.18 -1.74
N THR A 124 -5.59 -24.58 -1.56
CA THR A 124 -5.96 -23.87 -0.34
C THR A 124 -6.03 -24.81 0.86
N ALA A 125 -6.73 -25.93 0.72
CA ALA A 125 -6.85 -26.92 1.81
C ALA A 125 -5.48 -27.47 2.24
N ARG A 126 -4.60 -27.76 1.26
CA ARG A 126 -3.23 -28.21 1.54
C ARG A 126 -2.41 -27.14 2.27
N ASN A 127 -2.46 -25.89 1.80
CA ASN A 127 -1.73 -24.79 2.44
C ASN A 127 -2.25 -24.51 3.85
N ALA A 128 -3.57 -24.60 4.06
CA ALA A 128 -4.16 -24.43 5.37
C ALA A 128 -3.72 -25.54 6.33
N ALA A 129 -3.74 -26.80 5.89
CA ALA A 129 -3.28 -27.94 6.69
C ALA A 129 -1.80 -27.83 7.07
N LYS A 130 -0.94 -27.34 6.17
CA LYS A 130 0.46 -27.05 6.49
C LYS A 130 0.59 -26.06 7.65
N VAL A 131 -0.12 -24.93 7.56
CA VAL A 131 -0.04 -23.86 8.59
C VAL A 131 -0.56 -24.36 9.93
N GLU A 132 -1.64 -25.14 9.96
CA GLU A 132 -2.13 -25.75 11.21
C GLU A 132 -1.10 -26.71 11.82
N ALA A 133 -0.45 -27.56 11.00
CA ALA A 133 0.62 -28.44 11.47
C ALA A 133 1.81 -27.64 12.04
N TRP A 134 2.19 -26.54 11.41
CA TRP A 134 3.25 -25.67 11.90
C TRP A 134 2.89 -24.96 13.20
N ARG A 135 1.64 -24.52 13.36
CA ARG A 135 1.14 -23.89 14.59
C ARG A 135 1.10 -24.88 15.74
N ALA A 136 0.64 -26.10 15.50
CA ALA A 136 0.64 -27.17 16.51
C ALA A 136 2.07 -27.48 16.97
N ALA A 137 2.98 -27.72 16.01
CA ALA A 137 4.38 -27.97 16.31
C ALA A 137 5.06 -26.80 17.05
N LEU A 138 4.77 -25.55 16.67
CA LEU A 138 5.26 -24.38 17.38
C LEU A 138 4.83 -24.39 18.86
N ASN A 139 3.55 -24.67 19.14
CA ASN A 139 3.06 -24.75 20.51
C ASN A 139 3.72 -25.89 21.30
N ASP A 140 3.91 -27.06 20.66
CA ASP A 140 4.58 -28.20 21.28
C ASP A 140 6.04 -27.90 21.63
N ILE A 141 6.78 -27.25 20.72
CA ILE A 141 8.16 -26.80 20.95
C ILE A 141 8.21 -25.82 22.13
N LEU A 142 7.34 -24.81 22.13
CA LEU A 142 7.31 -23.80 23.19
C LEU A 142 6.87 -24.37 24.55
N GLY A 143 6.03 -25.41 24.54
CA GLY A 143 5.64 -26.15 25.75
C GLY A 143 6.80 -26.90 26.42
N GLN A 144 7.86 -27.21 25.68
CA GLN A 144 9.07 -27.85 26.21
C GLN A 144 10.06 -26.85 26.83
N GLY A 145 9.90 -25.55 26.53
CA GLY A 145 10.74 -24.47 27.02
C GLY A 145 11.17 -23.53 25.90
N LEU A 146 11.55 -22.30 26.28
CA LEU A 146 12.01 -21.29 25.32
C LEU A 146 13.50 -21.49 25.01
N PRO A 147 13.92 -21.42 23.73
CA PRO A 147 15.32 -21.48 23.37
C PRO A 147 16.08 -20.25 23.91
N LYS A 148 17.37 -20.44 24.17
CA LYS A 148 18.28 -19.39 24.65
C LYS A 148 19.15 -18.80 23.55
N ASP A 149 19.39 -19.58 22.50
CA ASP A 149 20.18 -19.16 21.36
C ASP A 149 19.36 -18.29 20.40
N ALA A 150 20.00 -17.28 19.83
CA ALA A 150 19.37 -16.34 18.92
C ALA A 150 18.89 -17.01 17.61
N ARG A 151 19.51 -18.14 17.22
CA ARG A 151 19.18 -18.90 16.01
C ARG A 151 17.79 -19.49 16.08
N ASP A 152 17.53 -20.31 17.10
CA ASP A 152 16.25 -20.98 17.30
C ASP A 152 15.18 -19.99 17.75
N LEU A 153 15.53 -19.04 18.64
CA LEU A 153 14.61 -18.00 19.08
C LEU A 153 14.09 -17.16 17.90
N TRP A 154 14.97 -16.76 16.96
CA TRP A 154 14.57 -16.04 15.77
C TRP A 154 13.70 -16.88 14.84
N ALA A 155 14.05 -18.16 14.63
CA ALA A 155 13.26 -19.07 13.80
C ALA A 155 11.83 -19.25 14.34
N LEU A 156 11.68 -19.45 15.65
CA LEU A 156 10.37 -19.53 16.30
C LEU A 156 9.63 -18.19 16.25
N THR A 157 10.34 -17.06 16.40
CA THR A 157 9.76 -15.71 16.28
C THR A 157 9.14 -15.50 14.90
N VAL A 158 9.88 -15.84 13.84
CA VAL A 158 9.39 -15.75 12.45
C VAL A 158 8.21 -16.67 12.22
N LEU A 159 8.28 -17.91 12.72
CA LEU A 159 7.21 -18.89 12.56
C LEU A 159 5.92 -18.39 13.23
N SER A 160 6.00 -17.90 14.46
CA SER A 160 4.86 -17.32 15.17
C SER A 160 4.35 -16.06 14.48
N ALA A 161 5.24 -15.13 14.13
CA ALA A 161 4.83 -13.86 13.56
C ALA A 161 4.04 -14.06 12.26
N VAL A 162 4.44 -15.05 11.45
CA VAL A 162 3.76 -15.39 10.19
C VAL A 162 2.48 -16.20 10.43
N CYS A 163 2.54 -17.26 11.25
CA CYS A 163 1.44 -18.21 11.40
C CYS A 163 0.36 -17.75 12.39
N ASN A 164 0.75 -17.02 13.44
CA ASN A 164 -0.10 -16.52 14.52
C ASN A 164 -0.37 -15.01 14.42
N GLY A 165 0.64 -14.22 14.01
CA GLY A 165 0.56 -12.76 13.99
C GLY A 165 0.25 -12.12 12.64
N ALA A 166 0.02 -12.91 11.57
CA ALA A 166 -0.23 -12.41 10.22
C ALA A 166 0.83 -11.44 9.66
N LEU A 167 2.10 -11.53 10.10
CA LEU A 167 3.23 -10.76 9.58
C LEU A 167 3.72 -11.33 8.24
N ILE A 168 2.85 -11.29 7.24
CA ILE A 168 3.02 -11.94 5.93
C ILE A 168 3.77 -11.09 4.88
N ASP A 169 4.23 -9.89 5.25
CA ASP A 169 5.11 -9.07 4.39
C ASP A 169 6.59 -9.38 4.66
N ARG A 170 7.29 -9.82 3.62
CA ARG A 170 8.75 -10.09 3.69
C ARG A 170 9.54 -8.85 4.09
N GLY A 171 9.12 -7.66 3.66
CA GLY A 171 9.76 -6.39 4.01
C GLY A 171 9.75 -6.13 5.51
N LYS A 172 8.58 -6.30 6.15
CA LYS A 172 8.43 -6.18 7.61
C LYS A 172 9.30 -7.19 8.36
N LEU A 173 9.37 -8.45 7.92
CA LEU A 173 10.26 -9.44 8.53
C LEU A 173 11.74 -9.05 8.45
N ILE A 174 12.19 -8.50 7.31
CA ILE A 174 13.57 -8.01 7.15
C ILE A 174 13.84 -6.88 8.14
N ARG A 175 12.91 -5.95 8.29
CA ARG A 175 13.05 -4.83 9.21
C ARG A 175 13.05 -5.29 10.66
N LEU A 176 12.18 -6.24 11.03
CA LEU A 176 12.16 -6.83 12.37
C LEU A 176 13.52 -7.47 12.70
N ARG A 177 14.08 -8.27 11.79
CA ARG A 177 15.42 -8.85 11.95
C ARG A 177 16.48 -7.77 12.19
N LEU A 178 16.49 -6.72 11.38
CA LEU A 178 17.44 -5.61 11.51
C LEU A 178 17.26 -4.85 12.82
N MET A 179 16.03 -4.71 13.33
CA MET A 179 15.76 -4.11 14.64
C MET A 179 16.33 -4.97 15.77
N ILE A 180 16.21 -6.30 15.68
CA ILE A 180 16.79 -7.24 16.65
C ILE A 180 18.33 -7.14 16.63
N GLU A 181 18.94 -7.17 15.44
CA GLU A 181 20.40 -7.06 15.28
C GLU A 181 20.98 -5.76 15.84
N ARG A 182 20.17 -4.69 15.90
CA ARG A 182 20.55 -3.36 16.39
C ARG A 182 20.14 -3.11 17.83
N ASP A 183 19.54 -4.10 18.50
CA ASP A 183 18.92 -3.94 19.83
C ASP A 183 17.95 -2.73 19.91
N SER A 184 17.21 -2.53 18.82
CA SER A 184 16.29 -1.39 18.65
C SER A 184 14.82 -1.81 18.56
N VAL A 185 14.51 -3.09 18.84
CA VAL A 185 13.12 -3.54 18.95
C VAL A 185 12.46 -2.85 20.13
N ARG A 186 11.38 -2.14 19.85
CA ARG A 186 10.51 -1.55 20.86
C ARG A 186 9.13 -2.18 20.71
N ILE A 187 8.77 -2.98 21.70
CA ILE A 187 7.42 -3.55 21.83
C ILE A 187 6.63 -2.56 22.68
N GLU A 188 5.66 -1.91 22.06
CA GLU A 188 4.77 -0.99 22.76
C GLU A 188 3.45 -1.67 23.09
N SER A 189 2.79 -1.20 24.15
CA SER A 189 1.40 -1.58 24.42
C SER A 189 0.47 -0.38 24.34
N ALA A 190 -0.68 -0.58 23.70
CA ALA A 190 -1.70 0.45 23.51
C ALA A 190 -2.40 0.86 24.83
N SER A 191 -2.34 0.02 25.87
CA SER A 191 -2.85 0.33 27.21
C SER A 191 -2.20 -0.58 28.26
N ALA A 192 -2.48 -0.40 29.56
CA ALA A 192 -1.92 -1.26 30.61
C ALA A 192 -2.29 -2.75 30.47
N THR A 193 -3.38 -3.05 29.78
CA THR A 193 -3.84 -4.41 29.42
C THR A 193 -3.89 -4.60 27.90
N GLY A 194 -3.24 -3.72 27.14
CA GLY A 194 -3.42 -3.60 25.70
C GLY A 194 -2.57 -4.61 24.92
N HIS A 195 -2.97 -4.83 23.68
CA HIS A 195 -2.20 -5.63 22.74
C HIS A 195 -0.84 -4.97 22.44
N ALA A 196 0.20 -5.81 22.42
CA ALA A 196 1.54 -5.40 22.02
C ALA A 196 1.61 -5.10 20.52
N PHE A 197 2.38 -4.09 20.14
CA PHE A 197 2.61 -3.75 18.75
C PHE A 197 4.03 -3.25 18.48
N ILE A 198 4.41 -3.35 17.21
CA ILE A 198 5.66 -2.81 16.65
C ILE A 198 5.32 -1.94 15.43
N GLU A 199 5.98 -0.79 15.33
CA GLU A 199 5.87 0.09 14.17
C GLU A 199 6.99 -0.16 13.15
N PHE A 200 6.59 -0.27 11.88
CA PHE A 200 7.48 -0.36 10.74
C PHE A 200 7.36 0.90 9.89
N LEU A 201 8.48 1.61 9.72
CA LEU A 201 8.64 2.64 8.70
C LEU A 201 9.24 2.01 7.45
N MET A 202 8.45 1.99 6.37
CA MET A 202 8.74 1.30 5.13
C MET A 202 8.82 2.25 3.94
N PRO A 203 9.59 1.92 2.89
CA PRO A 203 9.55 2.66 1.64
C PRO A 203 8.24 2.41 0.89
N TYR A 204 7.62 3.46 0.33
CA TYR A 204 6.40 3.32 -0.49
C TYR A 204 6.57 3.94 -1.88
N ARG A 205 6.55 3.09 -2.91
CA ARG A 205 6.46 3.45 -4.35
C ARG A 205 7.23 4.73 -4.77
N GLY A 206 8.48 4.89 -4.32
CA GLY A 206 9.34 6.02 -4.71
C GLY A 206 9.17 7.30 -3.89
N LEU A 207 8.30 7.32 -2.87
CA LEU A 207 8.12 8.43 -1.94
C LEU A 207 9.03 8.34 -0.70
N GLY A 208 10.04 7.46 -0.67
CA GLY A 208 10.91 7.27 0.50
C GLY A 208 10.24 6.51 1.64
N ASN A 209 10.85 6.54 2.84
CA ASN A 209 10.44 5.79 4.06
C ASN A 209 9.27 6.43 4.82
N HIS A 210 8.18 6.78 4.14
CA HIS A 210 7.05 7.49 4.76
C HIS A 210 5.85 6.59 5.09
N HIS A 211 5.97 5.28 4.83
CA HIS A 211 4.87 4.33 5.03
C HIS A 211 4.92 3.70 6.40
N LEU A 212 4.19 4.32 7.33
CA LEU A 212 3.99 3.81 8.68
C LEU A 212 3.02 2.63 8.66
N GLN A 213 3.46 1.51 9.19
CA GLN A 213 2.71 0.27 9.31
C GLN A 213 2.81 -0.23 10.75
N ARG A 214 1.68 -0.53 11.39
CA ARG A 214 1.67 -1.12 12.74
C ARG A 214 1.35 -2.59 12.62
N TRP A 215 2.16 -3.42 13.27
CA TRP A 215 1.87 -4.83 13.45
C TRP A 215 1.52 -5.09 14.91
N TRP A 216 0.35 -5.66 15.13
CA TRP A 216 -0.08 -6.14 16.43
C TRP A 216 0.50 -7.53 16.62
N CYS A 217 1.41 -7.66 17.58
CA CYS A 217 2.09 -8.91 17.86
C CYS A 217 1.07 -9.92 18.41
N ASP A 218 1.13 -11.16 17.93
CA ASP A 218 0.48 -12.24 18.66
C ASP A 218 1.24 -12.49 19.98
N PRO A 219 0.58 -13.03 21.02
CA PRO A 219 1.18 -13.21 22.34
C PRO A 219 2.47 -14.06 22.33
N VAL A 220 2.57 -15.03 21.41
CA VAL A 220 3.74 -15.88 21.30
C VAL A 220 4.91 -15.11 20.70
N SER A 221 4.67 -14.34 19.63
CA SER A 221 5.70 -13.46 19.08
C SER A 221 6.14 -12.40 20.08
N GLU A 222 5.22 -11.80 20.84
CA GLU A 222 5.56 -10.85 21.90
C GLU A 222 6.52 -11.48 22.93
N LEU A 223 6.16 -12.67 23.45
CA LEU A 223 6.94 -13.40 24.44
C LEU A 223 8.33 -13.79 23.91
N LEU A 224 8.43 -14.19 22.64
CA LEU A 224 9.71 -14.52 22.01
C LEU A 224 10.58 -13.28 21.78
N LEU A 225 9.96 -12.17 21.36
CA LEU A 225 10.68 -10.91 21.12
C LEU A 225 11.25 -10.30 22.40
N GLN A 226 10.57 -10.49 23.55
CA GLN A 226 11.07 -10.07 24.86
C GLN A 226 12.34 -10.82 25.31
N ARG A 227 12.72 -11.93 24.65
CA ARG A 227 13.92 -12.69 24.97
C ARG A 227 15.19 -12.20 24.26
N PHE A 228 15.06 -11.21 23.39
CA PHE A 228 16.23 -10.56 22.79
C PHE A 228 16.77 -9.44 23.71
N PRO A 229 18.10 -9.22 23.74
CA PRO A 229 19.13 -9.94 22.98
C PRO A 229 19.39 -11.36 23.53
N ALA A 230 19.52 -12.33 22.62
CA ALA A 230 19.77 -13.73 22.92
C ALA A 230 21.23 -14.12 22.60
N GLU A 231 21.65 -15.32 23.01
CA GLU A 231 23.04 -15.76 22.82
C GLU A 231 23.34 -16.04 21.33
N GLY A 232 24.37 -15.39 20.79
CA GLY A 232 24.82 -15.59 19.40
C GLY A 232 24.13 -14.72 18.35
N PRO A 233 24.48 -14.90 17.06
CA PRO A 233 23.98 -14.07 15.97
C PRO A 233 22.59 -14.48 15.47
N VAL A 234 21.82 -13.50 14.99
CA VAL A 234 20.52 -13.73 14.34
C VAL A 234 20.71 -14.23 12.90
N CYS A 235 20.15 -15.39 12.59
CA CYS A 235 20.27 -16.03 11.28
C CYS A 235 19.76 -15.17 10.12
N THR A 236 20.38 -15.32 8.94
CA THR A 236 19.86 -14.81 7.67
C THR A 236 18.56 -15.53 7.29
N PHE A 237 17.78 -15.02 6.33
CA PHE A 237 16.54 -15.66 5.90
C PHE A 237 16.70 -17.08 5.33
N LYS A 238 17.86 -17.38 4.72
CA LYS A 238 18.12 -18.71 4.19
C LYS A 238 18.32 -19.69 5.35
N GLU A 239 19.21 -19.34 6.27
CA GLU A 239 19.50 -20.11 7.49
C GLU A 239 18.26 -20.24 8.37
N THR A 240 17.46 -19.18 8.51
CA THR A 240 16.20 -19.19 9.26
C THR A 240 15.28 -20.31 8.75
N MET A 241 15.19 -20.53 7.44
CA MET A 241 14.36 -21.61 6.89
C MET A 241 14.98 -23.00 7.02
N GLU A 242 16.31 -23.10 7.17
CA GLU A 242 16.97 -24.35 7.55
C GLU A 242 16.60 -24.71 8.99
N VAL A 243 16.71 -23.75 9.91
CA VAL A 243 16.35 -23.89 11.33
C VAL A 243 14.87 -24.21 11.50
N VAL A 244 13.97 -23.46 10.87
CA VAL A 244 12.52 -23.71 10.94
C VAL A 244 12.21 -25.14 10.49
N ARG A 245 12.86 -25.66 9.44
CA ARG A 245 12.65 -27.04 9.00
C ARG A 245 13.20 -28.05 10.00
N GLU A 246 14.37 -27.81 10.58
CA GLU A 246 14.96 -28.65 11.62
C GLU A 246 14.03 -28.74 12.85
N LEU A 247 13.58 -27.59 13.36
CA LEU A 247 12.66 -27.50 14.50
C LEU A 247 11.32 -28.20 14.23
N LEU A 248 10.70 -27.94 13.08
CA LEU A 248 9.43 -28.56 12.71
C LEU A 248 9.56 -30.07 12.48
N ALA A 249 10.65 -30.53 11.87
CA ALA A 249 10.92 -31.96 11.69
C ALA A 249 11.15 -32.65 13.04
N GLY A 250 11.88 -32.01 13.95
CA GLY A 250 12.08 -32.49 15.34
C GLY A 250 10.77 -32.59 16.12
N ALA A 251 9.81 -31.70 15.85
CA ALA A 251 8.47 -31.74 16.41
C ALA A 251 7.50 -32.70 15.69
N GLY A 252 7.97 -33.49 14.72
CA GLY A 252 7.18 -34.54 14.06
C GLY A 252 6.33 -34.07 12.86
N VAL A 253 6.55 -32.88 12.32
CA VAL A 253 5.85 -32.43 11.10
C VAL A 253 6.31 -33.25 9.89
N ALA A 254 5.34 -33.77 9.13
CA ALA A 254 5.60 -34.59 7.95
C ALA A 254 6.45 -33.84 6.90
N LYS A 255 7.35 -34.56 6.22
CA LYS A 255 8.32 -33.98 5.27
C LYS A 255 7.67 -33.17 4.15
N GLU A 256 6.51 -33.59 3.69
CA GLU A 256 5.73 -32.96 2.61
C GLU A 256 5.03 -31.66 3.05
N GLN A 257 4.92 -31.46 4.38
CA GLN A 257 4.33 -30.29 5.01
C GLN A 257 5.38 -29.27 5.43
N LEU A 258 6.67 -29.63 5.52
CA LEU A 258 7.74 -28.70 5.89
C LEU A 258 7.82 -27.51 4.91
N PRO A 259 8.01 -26.27 5.41
CA PRO A 259 8.12 -25.10 4.55
C PRO A 259 9.46 -25.14 3.80
N THR A 260 9.42 -24.99 2.48
CA THR A 260 10.64 -25.13 1.65
C THR A 260 11.51 -23.88 1.65
N LYS A 261 10.88 -22.71 1.57
CA LYS A 261 11.51 -21.38 1.52
C LYS A 261 10.60 -20.36 2.19
N MET A 262 11.13 -19.18 2.52
CA MET A 262 10.35 -18.09 3.12
C MET A 262 9.11 -17.72 2.27
N THR A 263 9.23 -17.76 0.94
CA THR A 263 8.09 -17.49 0.04
C THR A 263 6.98 -18.53 0.14
N ASP A 264 7.31 -19.79 0.45
CA ASP A 264 6.34 -20.89 0.66
C ASP A 264 5.63 -20.74 2.01
N LEU A 265 6.39 -20.39 3.06
CA LEU A 265 5.86 -20.06 4.39
C LEU A 265 4.86 -18.89 4.30
N LEU A 266 5.28 -17.76 3.73
CA LEU A 266 4.44 -16.56 3.60
C LEU A 266 3.21 -16.81 2.72
N ARG A 267 3.35 -17.54 1.61
CA ARG A 267 2.23 -17.87 0.72
C ARG A 267 1.22 -18.78 1.41
N SER A 268 1.69 -19.82 2.11
CA SER A 268 0.82 -20.76 2.82
C SER A 268 0.07 -20.06 3.95
N ALA A 269 0.78 -19.25 4.74
CA ALA A 269 0.17 -18.42 5.79
C ALA A 269 -0.81 -17.40 5.22
N SER A 270 -0.48 -16.70 4.13
CA SER A 270 -1.41 -15.77 3.46
C SER A 270 -2.69 -16.48 3.01
N THR A 271 -2.58 -17.71 2.52
CA THR A 271 -3.74 -18.53 2.13
C THR A 271 -4.59 -18.90 3.35
N TRP A 272 -3.94 -19.28 4.46
CA TRP A 272 -4.63 -19.62 5.71
C TRP A 272 -5.34 -18.41 6.34
N TRP A 273 -4.71 -17.23 6.30
CA TRP A 273 -5.28 -15.96 6.76
C TRP A 273 -6.41 -15.48 5.87
N ALA A 274 -6.33 -15.68 4.54
CA ALA A 274 -7.42 -15.34 3.62
C ALA A 274 -8.75 -16.05 3.96
N LEU A 275 -8.71 -17.16 4.70
CA LEU A 275 -9.89 -17.88 5.19
C LEU A 275 -10.45 -17.31 6.50
N ARG A 276 -9.73 -16.39 7.16
CA ARG A 276 -9.99 -15.94 8.55
C ARG A 276 -10.04 -14.43 8.72
N CYS A 277 -9.52 -13.65 7.78
CA CYS A 277 -9.59 -12.19 7.80
C CYS A 277 -10.28 -11.66 6.54
N ALA A 278 -10.74 -10.40 6.61
CA ALA A 278 -11.30 -9.76 5.44
C ALA A 278 -10.20 -9.58 4.37
N PRO A 279 -10.54 -9.67 3.07
CA PRO A 279 -9.56 -9.47 2.00
C PRO A 279 -8.80 -8.14 2.11
N VAL A 280 -9.48 -7.07 2.55
CA VAL A 280 -8.87 -5.76 2.77
C VAL A 280 -7.74 -5.81 3.80
N ASP A 281 -7.95 -6.51 4.93
CA ASP A 281 -6.95 -6.64 5.99
C ASP A 281 -5.72 -7.39 5.47
N LEU A 282 -5.95 -8.48 4.73
CA LEU A 282 -4.87 -9.25 4.11
C LEU A 282 -4.06 -8.41 3.11
N HIS A 283 -4.73 -7.53 2.37
CA HIS A 283 -4.07 -6.62 1.43
C HIS A 283 -3.24 -5.54 2.13
N VAL A 284 -3.70 -5.04 3.29
CA VAL A 284 -2.96 -4.13 4.17
C VAL A 284 -1.74 -4.85 4.78
N MET A 285 -1.94 -6.05 5.34
CA MET A 285 -0.88 -6.88 5.92
C MET A 285 0.24 -7.16 4.91
N ASN A 286 -0.13 -7.52 3.67
CA ASN A 286 0.78 -7.75 2.53
C ASN A 286 1.30 -6.46 1.86
N ARG A 287 0.89 -5.27 2.32
CA ARG A 287 1.25 -3.97 1.71
C ARG A 287 0.96 -3.89 0.20
N THR A 288 -0.09 -4.58 -0.25
CA THR A 288 -0.57 -4.51 -1.64
C THR A 288 -1.48 -3.30 -1.87
N PHE A 289 -2.15 -2.80 -0.82
CA PHE A 289 -2.84 -1.51 -0.81
C PHE A 289 -2.02 -0.42 -0.12
N ALA A 290 -2.21 0.82 -0.58
CA ALA A 290 -1.78 2.00 0.17
C ALA A 290 -2.62 2.07 1.46
N SER A 291 -2.00 1.87 2.61
CA SER A 291 -2.67 1.96 3.90
C SER A 291 -1.69 2.55 4.90
N HIS A 292 -2.02 3.62 5.60
CA HIS A 292 -1.11 4.18 6.60
C HIS A 292 -1.68 3.91 7.99
N SER A 293 -0.82 3.52 8.92
CA SER A 293 -1.19 3.51 10.33
C SER A 293 -1.40 4.94 10.82
N LEU A 294 -2.09 5.08 11.96
CA LEU A 294 -2.34 6.36 12.59
C LEU A 294 -1.02 7.11 12.83
N THR A 295 -0.99 8.39 12.48
CA THR A 295 0.17 9.25 12.74
C THR A 295 0.42 9.37 14.25
N SER A 296 1.65 9.70 14.66
CA SER A 296 1.99 9.86 16.09
C SER A 296 1.11 10.89 16.78
N ARG A 297 0.62 11.92 16.07
CA ARG A 297 -0.30 12.92 16.60
C ARG A 297 -1.68 12.33 16.86
N CYS A 298 -2.27 11.63 15.89
CA CYS A 298 -3.55 10.94 16.08
C CYS A 298 -3.45 9.90 17.19
N TRP A 299 -2.34 9.17 17.25
CA TRP A 299 -2.06 8.21 18.32
C TRP A 299 -1.97 8.87 19.69
N ARG A 300 -1.22 9.98 19.80
CA ARG A 300 -1.12 10.77 21.03
C ARG A 300 -2.47 11.32 21.48
N ARG A 301 -3.34 11.73 20.56
CA ARG A 301 -4.70 12.18 20.89
C ARG A 301 -5.55 11.03 21.47
N LEU A 302 -5.38 9.82 20.95
CA LEU A 302 -6.15 8.65 21.40
C LEU A 302 -5.62 8.06 22.71
N LEU A 303 -4.29 8.02 22.90
CA LEU A 303 -3.65 7.26 23.97
C LEU A 303 -2.77 8.10 24.91
N GLY A 304 -2.75 9.42 24.74
CA GLY A 304 -2.01 10.36 25.60
C GLY A 304 -0.49 10.39 25.39
N LYS A 305 0.09 9.40 24.69
CA LYS A 305 1.54 9.31 24.41
C LYS A 305 1.81 9.04 22.91
N PRO A 306 2.84 9.67 22.31
CA PRO A 306 3.28 9.27 20.97
C PRO A 306 3.93 7.88 21.02
N PRO A 307 3.87 7.10 19.94
CA PRO A 307 4.59 5.84 19.87
C PRO A 307 6.10 6.07 19.77
N GLU A 308 6.90 5.19 20.37
CA GLU A 308 8.35 5.19 20.31
C GLU A 308 8.82 4.56 18.99
N ARG A 309 9.44 5.36 18.13
CA ARG A 309 9.89 4.93 16.80
C ARG A 309 11.35 4.51 16.81
N GLU A 310 11.72 3.63 15.87
CA GLU A 310 13.12 3.24 15.60
C GLU A 310 14.01 4.49 15.42
N ALA A 311 15.13 4.55 16.17
CA ALA A 311 16.12 5.60 16.01
C ALA A 311 16.70 5.59 14.58
N GLY A 312 16.57 6.72 13.87
CA GLY A 312 16.98 6.84 12.46
C GLY A 312 15.88 6.51 11.44
N ALA A 313 14.66 6.16 11.86
CA ALA A 313 13.53 5.98 10.95
C ALA A 313 13.01 7.30 10.34
N VAL A 314 13.46 8.44 10.88
CA VAL A 314 13.28 9.79 10.30
C VAL A 314 14.36 10.12 9.27
N ALA A 315 15.50 9.40 9.28
CA ALA A 315 16.58 9.65 8.33
C ALA A 315 16.25 8.99 6.99
N ASN A 316 15.84 9.82 6.05
CA ASN A 316 15.66 9.49 4.64
C ASN A 316 16.85 8.65 4.14
N PRO A 317 16.65 7.44 3.55
CA PRO A 317 17.76 6.60 3.06
C PRO A 317 18.43 7.21 1.82
N GLY A 318 17.89 8.29 1.27
CA GLY A 318 18.54 9.12 0.26
C GLY A 318 19.55 10.07 0.88
N ARG A 319 20.70 9.58 1.39
CA ARG A 319 21.92 10.43 1.50
C ARG A 319 22.66 10.43 0.15
N GLY A 320 21.94 10.75 -0.92
CA GLY A 320 22.56 11.11 -2.20
C GLY A 320 22.88 12.61 -2.21
N PRO A 321 23.88 13.06 -2.98
CA PRO A 321 24.28 14.48 -3.07
C PRO A 321 23.19 15.42 -3.62
N THR A 322 22.03 14.89 -4.00
CA THR A 322 20.83 15.62 -4.44
C THR A 322 19.71 15.68 -3.39
N ALA A 323 19.95 15.17 -2.19
CA ALA A 323 18.97 15.22 -1.11
C ALA A 323 18.84 16.66 -0.60
N VAL A 324 17.65 17.23 -0.81
CA VAL A 324 17.26 18.52 -0.25
C VAL A 324 17.47 18.44 1.27
N PRO A 325 18.16 19.42 1.89
CA PRO A 325 18.30 19.48 3.34
C PRO A 325 16.91 19.42 3.99
N PRO A 326 16.77 18.81 5.18
CA PRO A 326 15.50 18.76 5.88
C PRO A 326 15.11 20.19 6.30
N ALA A 327 14.36 20.88 5.46
CA ALA A 327 13.38 21.82 5.97
C ALA A 327 12.30 20.93 6.58
N GLU A 328 12.26 20.88 7.91
CA GLU A 328 11.34 20.06 8.70
C GLU A 328 9.88 20.43 8.37
N MET A 329 9.31 19.79 7.36
CA MET A 329 7.88 19.57 7.31
C MET A 329 7.64 18.13 7.78
N ASP A 330 6.88 17.99 8.85
CA ASP A 330 6.45 16.67 9.28
C ASP A 330 5.66 15.97 8.16
N ALA A 331 5.73 14.65 8.11
CA ALA A 331 5.05 13.87 7.07
C ALA A 331 3.52 14.12 7.04
N GLU A 332 2.95 14.68 8.10
CA GLU A 332 1.54 15.08 8.20
C GLU A 332 1.28 16.36 7.40
N SER A 333 2.19 17.33 7.46
CA SER A 333 2.15 18.57 6.68
C SER A 333 2.33 18.28 5.20
N GLU A 334 3.23 17.36 4.84
CA GLU A 334 3.38 16.90 3.45
C GLU A 334 2.15 16.14 2.95
N LEU A 335 1.60 15.22 3.75
CA LEU A 335 0.40 14.45 3.38
C LEU A 335 -0.84 15.34 3.32
N TRP A 336 -0.95 16.31 4.24
CA TRP A 336 -2.00 17.30 4.26
C TRP A 336 -1.93 18.19 3.02
N LEU A 337 -0.76 18.74 2.69
CA LEU A 337 -0.58 19.53 1.47
C LEU A 337 -0.85 18.72 0.21
N ALA A 338 -0.45 17.45 0.17
CA ALA A 338 -0.78 16.56 -0.94
C ALA A 338 -2.31 16.37 -1.06
N ALA A 339 -2.98 16.08 0.06
CA ALA A 339 -4.43 15.89 0.10
C ALA A 339 -5.19 17.18 -0.27
N THR A 340 -4.82 18.34 0.29
CA THR A 340 -5.46 19.62 -0.01
C THR A 340 -5.14 20.13 -1.41
N SER A 341 -3.99 19.76 -1.99
CA SER A 341 -3.69 20.04 -3.40
C SER A 341 -4.57 19.26 -4.39
N GLU A 342 -5.09 18.10 -3.97
CA GLU A 342 -6.05 17.32 -4.76
C GLU A 342 -7.51 17.64 -4.40
N HIS A 343 -7.73 18.16 -3.19
CA HIS A 343 -9.04 18.35 -2.56
C HIS A 343 -9.07 19.66 -1.74
N GLU A 344 -9.17 20.80 -2.43
CA GLU A 344 -9.12 22.14 -1.81
C GLU A 344 -10.14 22.33 -0.67
N TRP A 345 -11.32 21.71 -0.79
CA TRP A 345 -12.38 21.73 0.22
C TRP A 345 -11.96 21.18 1.61
N LEU A 346 -10.89 20.36 1.68
CA LEU A 346 -10.35 19.88 2.96
C LEU A 346 -9.72 21.02 3.79
N GLU A 347 -9.20 22.06 3.14
CA GLU A 347 -8.63 23.22 3.85
C GLU A 347 -9.74 24.06 4.49
N GLU A 348 -10.87 24.23 3.80
CA GLU A 348 -12.04 24.92 4.35
C GLU A 348 -12.59 24.21 5.59
N ILE A 349 -12.66 22.87 5.56
CA ILE A 349 -13.01 22.05 6.72
C ILE A 349 -12.04 22.29 7.88
N ARG A 350 -10.73 22.29 7.60
CA ARG A 350 -9.72 22.49 8.63
C ARG A 350 -9.84 23.86 9.27
N VAL A 351 -10.04 24.91 8.48
CA VAL A 351 -10.25 26.27 8.99
C VAL A 351 -11.48 26.30 9.89
N ALA A 352 -12.61 25.74 9.44
CA ALA A 352 -13.83 25.66 10.23
C ALA A 352 -13.69 24.83 11.52
N LEU A 353 -12.90 23.75 11.52
CA LEU A 353 -12.66 22.95 12.73
C LEU A 353 -11.64 23.61 13.68
N MET A 354 -10.80 24.51 13.19
CA MET A 354 -9.77 25.20 13.98
C MET A 354 -10.26 26.50 14.63
N THR A 355 -11.41 27.05 14.21
CA THR A 355 -11.98 28.30 14.76
C THR A 355 -12.45 28.22 16.21
N LYS A 356 -12.32 27.06 16.89
CA LYS A 356 -12.75 26.79 18.29
C LYS A 356 -14.25 27.00 18.58
N ASN A 357 -15.04 27.47 17.63
CA ASN A 357 -16.49 27.58 17.71
C ASN A 357 -17.15 26.38 16.99
N LEU A 358 -17.49 25.36 17.78
CA LEU A 358 -18.05 24.10 17.25
C LEU A 358 -19.42 24.29 16.59
N ASP A 359 -20.20 25.28 17.01
CA ASP A 359 -21.54 25.53 16.44
C ASP A 359 -21.46 26.19 15.06
N GLU A 360 -20.52 27.10 14.86
CA GLU A 360 -20.22 27.65 13.53
C GLU A 360 -19.67 26.58 12.58
N ALA A 361 -18.78 25.71 13.07
CA ALA A 361 -18.24 24.60 12.29
C ALA A 361 -19.33 23.61 11.86
N ARG A 362 -20.34 23.38 12.73
CA ARG A 362 -21.50 22.53 12.47
C ARG A 362 -22.42 23.11 11.40
N GLU A 363 -22.81 24.37 11.52
CA GLU A 363 -23.68 25.01 10.55
C GLU A 363 -23.01 25.13 9.18
N TRP A 364 -21.71 25.40 9.17
CA TRP A 364 -20.90 25.36 7.97
C TRP A 364 -20.86 23.95 7.33
N ALA A 365 -20.64 22.89 8.13
CA ALA A 365 -20.64 21.51 7.63
C ALA A 365 -22.01 21.08 7.08
N LYS A 366 -23.12 21.46 7.74
CA LYS A 366 -24.48 21.19 7.25
C LYS A 366 -24.77 21.92 5.94
N ALA A 367 -24.31 23.16 5.80
CA ALA A 367 -24.43 23.92 4.55
C ALA A 367 -23.64 23.23 3.43
N LEU A 368 -22.39 22.86 3.69
CA LEU A 368 -21.54 22.16 2.72
C LEU A 368 -22.14 20.80 2.31
N GLN A 369 -22.76 20.06 3.24
CA GLN A 369 -23.41 18.78 2.93
C GLN A 369 -24.63 18.96 2.01
N ARG A 370 -25.44 20.01 2.23
CA ARG A 370 -26.61 20.32 1.38
C ARG A 370 -26.19 20.68 -0.05
N ASP A 371 -25.06 21.37 -0.18
CA ASP A 371 -24.53 21.81 -1.48
C ASP A 371 -23.72 20.70 -2.19
N THR A 372 -23.44 19.59 -1.51
CA THR A 372 -22.68 18.47 -2.06
C THR A 372 -23.62 17.36 -2.57
N PRO A 373 -23.54 16.99 -3.86
CA PRO A 373 -24.33 15.90 -4.44
C PRO A 373 -24.17 14.56 -3.67
N ASN A 374 -25.27 13.80 -3.52
CA ASN A 374 -25.28 12.55 -2.74
C ASN A 374 -24.36 11.45 -3.30
N ASP A 375 -24.02 11.51 -4.59
CA ASP A 375 -23.13 10.58 -5.28
C ASP A 375 -21.65 10.97 -5.17
N ASP A 376 -21.36 12.14 -4.58
CA ASP A 376 -20.00 12.60 -4.32
C ASP A 376 -19.48 12.05 -2.98
N TYR A 377 -18.27 11.50 -2.96
CA TYR A 377 -17.63 10.98 -1.75
C TYR A 377 -17.48 12.05 -0.64
N ARG A 378 -17.44 13.34 -1.02
CA ARG A 378 -17.50 14.49 -0.09
C ARG A 378 -18.75 14.45 0.77
N HIS A 379 -19.90 14.01 0.23
CA HIS A 379 -21.17 13.95 0.95
C HIS A 379 -21.08 12.98 2.13
N VAL A 380 -20.41 11.84 1.95
CA VAL A 380 -20.19 10.84 3.01
C VAL A 380 -19.28 11.40 4.10
N TYR A 381 -18.19 12.07 3.72
CA TYR A 381 -17.23 12.63 4.68
C TYR A 381 -17.81 13.80 5.48
N VAL A 382 -18.50 14.74 4.82
CA VAL A 382 -19.16 15.87 5.49
C VAL A 382 -20.35 15.38 6.33
N GLY A 383 -21.09 14.37 5.84
CA GLY A 383 -22.14 13.73 6.64
C GLY A 383 -21.63 13.08 7.93
N TRP A 384 -20.44 12.46 7.89
CA TRP A 384 -19.77 11.97 9.10
C TRP A 384 -19.39 13.12 10.05
N LEU A 385 -18.88 14.25 9.54
CA LEU A 385 -18.58 15.42 10.38
C LEU A 385 -19.83 16.00 11.05
N CYS A 386 -20.95 16.09 10.33
CA CYS A 386 -22.24 16.47 10.89
C CYS A 386 -22.71 15.50 11.98
N ALA A 387 -22.47 14.20 11.81
CA ALA A 387 -22.88 13.17 12.77
C ALA A 387 -21.99 13.15 14.04
N VAL A 388 -20.66 13.26 13.91
CA VAL A 388 -19.73 13.27 15.06
C VAL A 388 -19.86 14.54 15.89
N SER A 389 -20.37 15.61 15.28
CA SER A 389 -20.71 16.84 15.98
C SER A 389 -22.15 16.84 16.53
N GLY A 390 -22.96 15.79 16.33
CA GLY A 390 -24.24 15.60 17.00
C GLY A 390 -24.12 14.63 18.18
N ASP A 391 -24.73 15.01 19.32
CA ASP A 391 -24.94 14.21 20.54
C ASP A 391 -23.73 13.85 21.43
N THR A 392 -23.48 14.74 22.39
CA THR A 392 -23.11 14.39 23.79
C THR A 392 -24.27 14.70 24.74
N THR A 393 -25.47 14.27 24.37
CA THR A 393 -26.63 14.18 25.28
C THR A 393 -27.32 12.83 25.11
N ASN A 394 -26.69 11.79 25.66
CA ASN A 394 -27.29 10.86 26.62
C ASN A 394 -26.22 9.92 27.19
#